data_AF-A0A948UDI1-F1
#
_entry.id   AF-A0A948UDI1-F1
#
_cell.length_a   1.000
_cell.length_b   1.000
_cell.length_c   1.000
_cell.angle_alpha   90.00
_cell.angle_beta   90.00
_cell.angle_gamma   90.00
#
_symmetry.space_group_name_H-M   'P 1'
#
loop_
_entity.id
_entity.type
_entity.pdbx_description
1 polymer ?
#
loop_
_entity_poly.entity_id
_entity_poly.type
_entity_poly.pdbx_seq_one_letter_code
_entity_poly.pdbx_strand_id
1 'polypeptide(L)' 'MWFDKFWDPLKHRLLVKYTWSEDISSKKGCDFDFNVVIAVISMNVETQEIEAIYMDKTKSSMSCPIY' A
#
# COMPACT_ATOMS: atom_id res chain seq x y z
N MET A 1 7.88 -4.73 -1.38
CA MET A 1 7.09 -4.16 -0.27
C MET A 1 7.87 -2.97 0.25
N TRP A 2 7.20 -1.84 0.43
CA TRP A 2 7.79 -0.58 0.87
C TRP A 2 6.96 -0.07 2.04
N PHE A 3 7.58 0.62 3.00
CA PHE A 3 6.84 1.28 4.08
C PHE A 3 7.37 2.69 4.34
N ASP A 4 6.47 3.60 4.66
CA ASP A 4 6.74 4.97 5.05
C ASP A 4 6.14 5.24 6.43
N LYS A 5 6.78 6.12 7.21
CA LYS A 5 6.28 6.57 8.51
C LYS A 5 6.16 8.09 8.50
N PHE A 6 4.99 8.59 8.87
CA PHE A 6 4.72 10.02 9.04
C PHE A 6 4.29 10.25 10.48
N TRP A 7 5.08 11.04 11.21
CA TRP A 7 4.79 11.40 12.58
C TRP A 7 4.23 12.81 12.64
N ASP A 8 3.04 12.95 13.23
CA ASP A 8 2.45 14.24 13.57
C ASP A 8 2.61 14.47 15.10
N PRO A 9 3.62 15.24 15.53
CA PRO A 9 3.89 15.46 16.94
C PRO A 9 2.79 16.27 17.65
N LEU A 10 1.99 17.06 16.91
CA LEU A 10 0.94 17.89 17.52
C LEU A 10 -0.30 17.08 17.87
N LYS A 11 -0.54 15.98 17.13
CA LYS A 11 -1.69 15.08 17.35
C LYS A 11 -1.29 13.78 18.02
N HIS A 12 -0.02 13.64 18.42
CA HIS A 12 0.55 12.40 18.95
C HIS A 12 0.24 11.18 18.08
N ARG A 13 0.21 11.39 16.75
CA ARG A 13 -0.32 10.42 15.80
C ARG A 13 0.75 9.96 14.83
N LEU A 14 0.97 8.65 14.78
CA LEU A 14 1.85 8.01 13.81
C LEU A 14 0.99 7.41 12.69
N LEU A 15 1.28 7.81 11.46
CA LEU A 15 0.75 7.18 10.27
C LEU A 15 1.82 6.27 9.67
N VAL A 16 1.52 4.99 9.52
CA VAL A 16 2.40 4.02 8.87
C VAL A 16 1.74 3.59 7.57
N LYS A 17 2.38 3.90 6.44
CA LYS A 17 1.92 3.51 5.11
C LYS A 17 2.70 2.29 4.65
N TYR A 18 2.01 1.25 4.21
CA TYR A 18 2.56 0.08 3.56
C TYR A 18 2.10 0.06 2.11
N THR A 19 3.02 -0.24 1.19
CA THR A 19 2.71 -0.40 -0.23
C THR A 19 3.30 -1.71 -0.74
N TRP A 20 2.49 -2.55 -1.37
CA TRP A 20 2.94 -3.78 -2.02
C TRP A 20 2.19 -4.04 -3.31
N SER A 21 2.79 -4.88 -4.16
CA SER A 21 2.19 -5.34 -5.40
C SER A 21 1.77 -6.81 -5.25
N GLU A 22 0.56 -7.14 -5.64
CA GLU A 22 0.06 -8.52 -5.74
C GLU A 22 -0.05 -8.90 -7.21
N ASP A 23 0.71 -9.90 -7.63
CA ASP A 23 0.59 -10.48 -8.97
C ASP A 23 -0.79 -11.16 -9.10
N ILE A 24 -1.57 -10.72 -10.08
CA ILE A 24 -2.86 -11.30 -10.44
C ILE A 24 -2.90 -11.74 -11.90
N SER A 25 -1.74 -11.81 -12.55
CA SER A 25 -1.65 -12.29 -13.91
C SER A 25 -2.10 -13.75 -13.97
N SER A 26 -3.05 -14.03 -14.84
CA SER A 26 -3.18 -15.39 -15.34
C SER A 26 -1.94 -15.63 -16.18
N LYS A 27 -1.18 -16.71 -15.96
CA LYS A 27 0.13 -17.03 -16.57
C LYS A 27 0.15 -17.18 -18.11
N LYS A 28 -0.72 -16.48 -18.84
CA LYS A 28 -0.90 -16.50 -20.29
C LYS A 28 -0.72 -15.09 -20.82
N GLY A 29 0.48 -14.80 -21.32
CA GLY A 29 0.77 -13.54 -22.00
C GLY A 29 2.04 -12.85 -21.49
N CYS A 30 2.43 -11.81 -22.22
CA CYS A 30 3.49 -10.87 -21.83
C CYS A 30 2.92 -9.71 -20.99
N ASP A 31 1.59 -9.61 -20.88
CA ASP A 31 0.92 -8.59 -20.09
C ASP A 31 0.94 -8.96 -18.61
N PHE A 32 1.44 -8.03 -17.79
CA PHE A 32 1.52 -8.16 -16.35
C PHE A 32 0.36 -7.41 -15.70
N ASP A 33 -0.65 -8.14 -15.23
CA ASP A 33 -1.68 -7.61 -14.35
C ASP A 33 -1.23 -7.74 -12.88
N PHE A 34 -1.27 -6.64 -12.15
CA PHE A 34 -0.97 -6.62 -10.71
C PHE A 34 -1.90 -5.66 -9.98
N ASN A 35 -2.09 -5.88 -8.69
CA ASN A 35 -2.73 -4.88 -7.84
C ASN A 35 -1.66 -4.13 -7.07
N VAL A 36 -1.73 -2.81 -7.06
CA VAL A 36 -1.02 -1.99 -6.07
C VAL A 36 -1.93 -1.86 -4.87
N VAL A 37 -1.45 -2.34 -3.72
CA VAL A 37 -2.17 -2.30 -2.46
C VAL A 37 -1.47 -1.30 -1.55
N ILE A 38 -2.26 -0.37 -1.00
CA ILE A 38 -1.80 0.65 -0.05
C ILE A 38 -2.58 0.46 1.24
N ALA A 39 -1.88 0.21 2.35
CA ALA A 39 -2.47 0.23 3.68
C ALA A 39 -1.91 1.39 4.49
N VAL A 40 -2.75 2.14 5.20
CA VAL A 40 -2.35 3.21 6.11
C VAL A 40 -2.92 2.90 7.49
N ILE A 41 -2.04 2.77 8.47
CA ILE A 41 -2.38 2.53 9.87
C ILE A 41 -2.15 3.83 10.64
N SER A 42 -3.20 4.32 11.31
CA SER A 42 -3.13 5.42 12.26
C SER A 42 -3.02 4.87 13.66
N MET A 43 -1.97 5.25 14.38
CA MET A 43 -1.73 4.83 15.75
C MET A 43 -1.52 6.04 16.64
N ASN A 44 -2.17 6.03 17.80
CA ASN A 44 -1.85 6.94 18.88
C ASN A 44 -0.56 6.46 19.54
N VAL A 45 0.46 7.31 19.59
CA VAL A 45 1.78 6.89 20.10
C VAL A 45 1.85 6.85 21.62
N GLU A 46 0.99 7.59 22.32
CA GLU A 46 0.96 7.59 23.79
C GLU A 46 0.27 6.33 24.32
N THR A 47 -0.88 5.99 23.76
CA THR A 47 -1.66 4.82 24.18
C THR A 47 -1.24 3.53 23.47
N GLN A 48 -0.47 3.65 22.37
CA GLN A 48 -0.14 2.54 21.47
C GLN A 48 -1.35 1.88 20.81
N GLU A 49 -2.50 2.56 20.79
CA GLU A 49 -3.72 2.04 20.20
C GLU A 49 -3.81 2.37 18.71
N ILE A 50 -4.34 1.42 17.93
CA ILE A 50 -4.66 1.63 16.53
C ILE A 50 -6.01 2.34 16.44
N GLU A 51 -5.99 3.57 15.94
CA GLU A 51 -7.19 4.40 15.81
C GLU A 51 -7.94 4.12 14.51
N ALA A 52 -7.21 3.83 13.42
CA ALA A 52 -7.80 3.57 12.12
C ALA A 52 -6.86 2.75 11.23
N ILE A 53 -7.47 1.92 10.38
CA ILE A 53 -6.79 1.22 9.30
C ILE A 53 -7.54 1.53 8.01
N TYR A 54 -6.83 2.13 7.06
CA TYR A 54 -7.32 2.36 5.70
C TYR A 54 -6.58 1.44 4.74
N MET A 55 -7.29 0.85 3.79
CA MET A 55 -6.71 -0.02 2.78
C MET A 55 -7.36 0.28 1.44
N ASP A 56 -6.51 0.55 0.45
CA ASP A 56 -6.91 0.73 -0.93
C ASP A 56 -6.21 -0.27 -1.84
N LYS A 57 -6.92 -0.70 -2.87
CA LYS A 57 -6.44 -1.68 -3.83
C LYS A 57 -6.78 -1.20 -5.23
N THR A 58 -5.76 -0.84 -5.98
CA THR A 58 -5.90 -0.34 -7.35
C THR A 58 -5.32 -1.36 -8.33
N LYS A 59 -6.12 -1.76 -9.33
CA LYS A 59 -5.65 -2.64 -10.41
C LYS A 59 -4.75 -1.85 -11.37
N SER A 60 -3.62 -2.43 -11.75
CA SER A 60 -2.70 -1.90 -12.75
C SER A 60 -2.32 -2.99 -13.74
N SER A 61 -2.03 -2.58 -14.98
CA SER A 61 -1.57 -3.48 -16.03
C SER A 61 -0.34 -2.86 -16.70
N MET A 62 0.63 -3.70 -17.02
CA MET A 62 1.80 -3.32 -17.81
C MET A 62 1.87 -4.24 -19.02
N SER A 63 1.72 -3.68 -20.21
CA SER A 63 1.88 -4.42 -21.46
C SER A 63 3.34 -4.45 -21.90
N CYS A 64 3.72 -5.50 -22.62
CA CYS A 64 5.05 -5.58 -23.19
C CYS A 64 5.27 -4.51 -24.27
N PRO A 65 6.49 -3.96 -24.38
CA PRO A 65 6.81 -3.05 -25.47
C PRO A 65 6.62 -3.75 -26.82
N ILE A 66 5.91 -3.09 -27.73
CA ILE A 66 5.78 -3.52 -29.12
C ILE A 66 7.08 -3.11 -29.82
N TYR A 67 7.88 -4.09 -30.26
CA TYR A 67 9.08 -3.87 -31.09
C TYR A 67 8.74 -3.93 -32.57
#